data_AF-A0A396TY33-F1
#
_entry.id   AF-A0A396TY33-F1
#
_cell.length_a   1.000
_cell.length_b   1.000
_cell.length_c   1.000
_cell.angle_alpha   90.00
_cell.angle_beta   90.00
_cell.angle_gamma   90.00
#
_symmetry.space_group_name_H-M   'P 1'
#
loop_
_entity.id
_entity.type
_entity.pdbx_description
1 polymer ?
#
loop_
_entity_poly.entity_id
_entity_poly.type
_entity_poly.pdbx_seq_one_letter_code
_entity_poly.pdbx_strand_id
1 'polypeptide(L)'
;MPDNALETGGTTQDHQELTKVYQKAKNWSDIHNIPVMVNEFGSTKYDYSAPDNICDQISREAYISAHINNLKSFGFAGSFWDDGGAFSTYVRAENSWGFEKISW
;
A
#
# COMPACT_ATOMS: atom_id res chain seq x y z
N MET A 1 -24.57 10.46 12.61
CA MET A 1 -24.27 10.05 11.22
C MET A 1 -23.24 8.96 11.35
N PRO A 2 -23.50 7.71 10.93
CA PRO A 2 -22.48 6.68 11.04
C PRO A 2 -21.37 6.96 10.00
N ASP A 3 -20.19 6.47 10.33
CA ASP A 3 -18.89 6.84 9.80
C ASP A 3 -18.61 6.06 8.51
N ASN A 4 -18.66 6.73 7.36
CA ASN A 4 -18.51 6.13 6.03
C ASN A 4 -17.05 5.86 5.64
N ALA A 5 -16.11 5.98 6.58
CA ALA A 5 -14.67 5.81 6.32
C ALA A 5 -14.21 4.33 6.28
N LEU A 6 -15.12 3.38 6.57
CA LEU A 6 -14.82 2.03 7.07
C LEU A 6 -15.12 0.87 6.11
N GLU A 7 -15.72 1.09 4.94
CA GLU A 7 -16.08 -0.01 4.03
C GLU A 7 -14.92 -0.42 3.09
N THR A 8 -13.80 0.29 3.15
CA THR A 8 -12.75 0.26 2.13
C THR A 8 -11.35 0.43 2.78
N GLY A 9 -10.72 -0.67 3.19
CA GLY A 9 -9.25 -0.78 3.38
C GLY A 9 -8.56 -0.23 4.62
N GLY A 10 -9.33 0.06 5.67
CA GLY A 10 -8.80 0.42 6.98
C GLY A 10 -9.73 1.37 7.73
N THR A 11 -9.58 1.43 9.04
CA THR A 11 -10.20 2.47 9.86
C THR A 11 -9.42 3.78 9.75
N THR A 12 -10.03 4.91 10.09
CA THR A 12 -9.31 6.19 10.27
C THR A 12 -8.08 6.03 11.17
N GLN A 13 -8.17 5.18 12.20
CA GLN A 13 -7.06 4.89 13.08
C GLN A 13 -5.93 4.15 12.36
N ASP A 14 -6.23 3.17 11.51
CA ASP A 14 -5.20 2.44 10.74
C ASP A 14 -4.40 3.36 9.82
N HIS A 15 -5.10 4.30 9.15
CA HIS A 15 -4.44 5.31 8.33
C HIS A 15 -3.55 6.26 9.15
N GLN A 16 -4.00 6.64 10.36
CA GLN A 16 -3.20 7.45 11.28
C GLN A 16 -1.96 6.69 11.78
N GLU A 17 -2.09 5.42 12.12
CA GLU A 17 -0.96 4.60 12.55
C GLU A 17 0.06 4.42 11.42
N LEU A 18 -0.38 4.16 10.19
CA LEU A 18 0.51 4.13 9.02
C LEU A 18 1.25 5.47 8.85
N THR A 19 0.52 6.58 8.95
CA THR A 19 1.11 7.93 8.83
C THR A 19 2.17 8.19 9.90
N LYS A 20 1.95 7.72 11.14
CA LYS A 20 2.95 7.83 12.22
C LYS A 20 4.24 7.07 11.92
N VAL A 21 4.17 5.92 11.24
CA VAL A 21 5.37 5.18 10.80
C VAL A 21 6.18 6.01 9.80
N TYR A 22 5.52 6.61 8.81
CA TYR A 22 6.19 7.48 7.84
C TYR A 22 6.79 8.73 8.49
N GLN A 23 6.06 9.39 9.40
CA GLN A 23 6.56 10.54 10.14
C GLN A 23 7.81 10.18 10.96
N LYS A 24 7.82 9.01 11.61
CA LYS A 24 8.99 8.53 12.35
C LYS A 24 10.20 8.34 11.42
N ALA A 25 10.00 7.75 10.25
CA ALA A 25 11.06 7.62 9.25
C ALA A 25 11.54 8.98 8.72
N LYS A 26 10.64 9.95 8.51
CA LYS A 26 10.99 11.30 8.06
C LYS A 26 11.82 12.04 9.09
N ASN A 27 11.41 11.98 10.36
CA ASN A 27 12.16 12.59 11.45
C ASN A 27 13.59 12.03 11.52
N TRP A 28 13.73 10.71 11.38
CA TRP A 28 15.05 10.07 11.31
C TRP A 28 15.85 10.54 10.09
N SER A 29 15.23 10.54 8.90
CA SER A 29 15.85 10.98 7.65
C SER A 29 16.41 12.40 7.75
N ASP A 30 15.65 13.33 8.34
CA ASP A 30 16.04 14.73 8.51
C ASP A 30 17.18 14.91 9.51
N ILE A 31 17.13 14.21 10.65
CA ILE A 31 18.20 14.27 11.66
C ILE A 31 19.52 13.76 11.10
N HIS A 32 19.48 12.70 10.30
CA HIS A 32 20.67 12.03 9.79
C HIS A 32 21.11 12.54 8.41
N ASN A 33 20.30 13.37 7.75
CA ASN A 33 20.50 13.80 6.36
C ASN A 33 20.71 12.61 5.40
N ILE A 34 19.91 11.56 5.57
CA ILE A 34 19.95 10.34 4.74
C ILE A 34 18.56 10.11 4.13
N PRO A 35 18.42 10.02 2.80
CA PRO A 35 17.13 9.81 2.16
C PRO A 35 16.58 8.40 2.47
N VAL A 36 15.25 8.31 2.59
CA VAL A 36 14.53 7.06 2.82
C VAL A 36 13.75 6.67 1.57
N MET A 37 13.74 5.37 1.29
CA MET A 37 12.92 4.74 0.27
C MET A 37 12.13 3.60 0.90
N VAL A 38 10.85 3.49 0.58
CA VAL A 38 10.06 2.30 0.91
C VAL A 38 10.26 1.29 -0.22
N ASN A 39 11.27 0.43 -0.08
CA ASN A 39 11.66 -0.48 -1.15
C ASN A 39 10.58 -1.51 -1.49
N GLU A 40 9.70 -1.84 -0.55
CA GLU A 40 8.61 -2.79 -0.78
C GLU A 40 7.38 -2.35 0.00
N PHE A 41 6.27 -2.21 -0.71
CA PHE A 41 4.93 -2.12 -0.12
C PHE A 41 3.93 -2.84 -1.03
N GLY A 42 2.86 -3.33 -0.44
CA GLY A 42 1.81 -4.04 -1.15
C GLY A 42 0.96 -4.85 -0.20
N SER A 43 -0.13 -5.40 -0.71
CA SER A 43 -0.96 -6.36 0.00
C SER A 43 -1.25 -7.53 -0.93
N THR A 44 -1.33 -8.73 -0.36
CA THR A 44 -1.62 -9.97 -1.09
C THR A 44 -3.07 -10.02 -1.55
N LYS A 45 -3.32 -10.55 -2.75
CA LYS A 45 -4.66 -10.94 -3.22
C LYS A 45 -5.22 -12.12 -2.44
N TYR A 46 -4.36 -13.04 -2.02
CA TYR A 46 -4.68 -14.25 -1.26
C TYR A 46 -3.47 -14.73 -0.45
N ASP A 47 -3.71 -15.55 0.56
CA ASP A 47 -2.65 -16.24 1.31
C ASP A 47 -2.12 -17.46 0.53
N TYR A 48 -0.81 -17.55 0.30
CA TYR A 48 -0.19 -18.69 -0.39
C TYR A 48 -0.43 -20.04 0.32
N SER A 49 -0.56 -20.04 1.64
CA SER A 49 -0.82 -21.24 2.46
C SER A 49 -2.32 -21.57 2.58
N ALA A 50 -3.19 -20.60 2.28
CA ALA A 50 -4.64 -20.72 2.31
C ALA A 50 -5.28 -19.87 1.20
N PRO A 51 -5.27 -20.29 -0.08
CA PRO A 51 -5.65 -19.46 -1.22
C PRO A 51 -7.11 -18.96 -1.22
N ASP A 52 -7.98 -19.62 -0.47
CA ASP A 52 -9.37 -19.19 -0.28
C ASP A 52 -9.50 -17.99 0.67
N ASN A 53 -8.44 -17.65 1.42
CA ASN A 53 -8.34 -16.42 2.21
C ASN A 53 -8.02 -15.25 1.28
N ILE A 54 -9.05 -14.77 0.59
CA ILE A 54 -8.97 -13.70 -0.41
C ILE A 54 -9.07 -12.34 0.30
N CYS A 55 -8.14 -11.44 -0.02
CA CYS A 55 -8.23 -10.05 0.40
C CYS A 55 -9.26 -9.32 -0.48
N ASP A 56 -10.24 -8.66 0.14
CA ASP A 56 -11.18 -7.82 -0.57
C ASP A 56 -10.44 -6.75 -1.40
N GLN A 57 -10.83 -6.63 -2.67
CA GLN A 57 -10.14 -5.79 -3.64
C GLN A 57 -10.19 -4.31 -3.25
N ILE A 58 -11.34 -3.84 -2.77
CA ILE A 58 -11.51 -2.43 -2.38
C ILE A 58 -10.60 -2.12 -1.18
N SER A 59 -10.53 -3.06 -0.25
CA SER A 59 -9.68 -2.92 0.93
C SER A 59 -8.20 -2.91 0.60
N ARG A 60 -7.80 -3.76 -0.34
CA ARG A 60 -6.45 -3.81 -0.85
C ARG A 60 -6.05 -2.51 -1.55
N GLU A 61 -6.91 -1.95 -2.40
CA GLU A 61 -6.65 -0.68 -3.09
C GLU A 61 -6.52 0.50 -2.12
N ALA A 62 -7.38 0.57 -1.10
CA ALA A 62 -7.32 1.63 -0.09
C ALA A 62 -6.04 1.55 0.77
N TYR A 63 -5.58 0.35 1.14
CA TYR A 63 -4.30 0.17 1.84
C TYR A 63 -3.11 0.67 1.01
N ILE A 64 -3.03 0.23 -0.24
CA ILE A 64 -1.92 0.62 -1.12
C ILE A 64 -2.01 2.14 -1.42
N SER A 65 -3.22 2.71 -1.55
CA SER A 65 -3.42 4.15 -1.76
C SER A 65 -2.92 4.97 -0.58
N ALA A 66 -3.12 4.46 0.64
CA ALA A 66 -2.60 5.07 1.85
C ALA A 66 -1.07 5.11 1.85
N HIS A 67 -0.40 4.05 1.37
CA HIS A 67 1.06 4.06 1.18
C HIS A 67 1.50 5.10 0.15
N ILE A 68 0.85 5.16 -1.02
CA ILE A 68 1.21 6.14 -2.07
C ILE A 68 1.01 7.58 -1.58
N ASN A 69 -0.08 7.86 -0.88
CA ASN A 69 -0.34 9.19 -0.32
C ASN A 69 0.72 9.59 0.71
N ASN A 70 1.16 8.67 1.57
CA ASN A 70 2.23 8.91 2.51
C ASN A 70 3.60 9.08 1.81
N LEU A 71 3.93 8.25 0.81
CA LEU A 71 5.14 8.39 -0.01
C LEU A 71 5.23 9.80 -0.62
N LYS A 72 4.14 10.26 -1.26
CA LYS A 72 4.04 11.61 -1.84
C LYS A 72 4.18 12.69 -0.76
N SER A 73 3.47 12.56 0.36
CA SER A 73 3.43 13.58 1.42
C SER A 73 4.76 13.76 2.14
N PHE A 74 5.51 12.66 2.35
CA PHE A 74 6.79 12.68 3.04
C PHE A 74 8.00 12.82 2.11
N GLY A 75 7.79 12.80 0.79
CA GLY A 75 8.85 12.93 -0.21
C GLY A 75 9.73 11.70 -0.32
N PHE A 76 9.16 10.51 -0.10
CA PHE A 76 9.88 9.24 -0.22
C PHE A 76 9.65 8.60 -1.58
N ALA A 77 10.72 8.01 -2.13
CA ALA A 77 10.57 7.06 -3.22
C ALA A 77 9.97 5.75 -2.70
N GLY A 78 9.26 5.03 -3.56
CA GLY A 78 8.71 3.73 -3.20
C GLY A 78 8.59 2.80 -4.39
N SER A 79 8.70 1.50 -4.13
CA SER A 79 8.50 0.44 -5.12
C SER A 79 7.39 -0.50 -4.64
N PHE A 80 6.37 -0.65 -5.47
CA PHE A 80 5.31 -1.63 -5.21
C PHE A 80 5.86 -3.04 -5.41
N TRP A 81 5.63 -3.93 -4.45
CA TRP A 81 6.05 -5.32 -4.54
C TRP A 81 5.15 -6.08 -5.52
N ASP A 82 5.74 -6.63 -6.59
CA ASP A 82 5.03 -7.41 -7.61
C ASP A 82 5.78 -8.72 -7.86
N ASP A 83 5.34 -9.80 -7.24
CA ASP A 83 5.89 -11.14 -7.45
C ASP A 83 5.31 -11.82 -8.70
N GLY A 84 4.24 -11.26 -9.28
CA GLY A 84 3.48 -11.85 -10.39
C GLY A 84 2.50 -12.95 -9.96
N GLY A 85 2.32 -13.12 -8.64
CA GLY A 85 1.38 -14.03 -8.00
C GLY A 85 0.44 -13.25 -7.08
N ALA A 86 0.46 -13.58 -5.78
CA ALA A 86 -0.41 -12.96 -4.78
C ALA A 86 -0.16 -11.46 -4.66
N PHE A 87 1.07 -10.98 -4.85
CA PHE A 87 1.36 -9.57 -5.00
C PHE A 87 1.50 -9.24 -6.48
N SER A 88 0.44 -8.71 -7.07
CA SER A 88 0.50 -8.33 -8.48
C SER A 88 -0.37 -7.13 -8.81
N THR A 89 0.16 -6.29 -9.68
CA THR A 89 -0.53 -5.20 -10.38
C THR A 89 -0.32 -5.31 -11.89
N TYR A 90 0.73 -6.00 -12.35
CA TYR A 90 1.00 -6.21 -13.76
C TYR A 90 0.94 -7.70 -14.12
N VAL A 91 0.12 -8.05 -15.10
CA VAL A 91 -0.03 -9.42 -15.60
C VAL A 91 0.92 -9.61 -16.77
N ARG A 92 2.13 -10.11 -16.46
CA ARG A 92 3.25 -10.24 -17.43
C ARG A 92 2.89 -11.08 -18.66
N ALA A 93 2.11 -12.15 -18.47
CA ALA A 93 1.69 -13.04 -19.55
C ALA A 93 0.77 -12.36 -20.58
N GLU A 94 0.02 -11.36 -20.15
CA GLU A 94 -0.96 -10.65 -20.98
C GLU A 94 -0.46 -9.28 -21.44
N ASN A 95 0.72 -8.86 -20.96
CA ASN A 95 1.24 -7.51 -21.14
C ASN A 95 0.20 -6.43 -20.75
N SER A 96 -0.55 -6.68 -19.68
CA SER A 96 -1.66 -5.85 -19.23
C SER A 96 -1.50 -5.50 -17.75
N TRP A 97 -2.13 -4.41 -17.33
CA TRP A 97 -2.22 -4.08 -15.92
C TRP A 97 -3.52 -4.63 -15.35
N GLY A 98 -3.44 -5.14 -14.13
CA GLY A 98 -4.60 -5.49 -13.33
C GLY A 98 -5.40 -4.25 -12.92
N PHE A 99 -6.58 -4.50 -12.37
CA PHE A 99 -7.55 -3.46 -12.00
C PHE A 99 -6.96 -2.42 -11.04
N GLU A 100 -6.00 -2.84 -10.22
CA GLU A 100 -5.31 -2.04 -9.22
C GLU A 100 -4.63 -0.79 -9.79
N LYS A 101 -4.18 -0.82 -11.06
CA LYS A 101 -3.48 0.33 -11.65
C LYS A 101 -4.41 1.54 -11.83
N ILE A 102 -5.72 1.33 -11.95
CA ILE A 102 -6.67 2.38 -12.29
C ILE A 102 -6.84 3.39 -11.13
N SER A 103 -6.36 3.05 -9.93
CA SER A 103 -6.64 3.76 -8.68
C SER A 103 -5.49 4.66 -8.14
N TRP A 104 -4.32 4.75 -8.81
CA TRP A 104 -3.11 5.45 -8.31
C TRP A 104 -2.88 6.90 -8.78
#